data_AF-X8CC58-F1
#
_entry.id   AF-X8CC58-F1
#
_cell.length_a   1.000
_cell.length_b   1.000
_cell.length_c   1.000
_cell.angle_alpha   90.00
_cell.angle_beta   90.00
_cell.angle_gamma   90.00
#
_symmetry.space_group_name_H-M   'P 1'
#
loop_
_entity.id
_entity.type
_entity.pdbx_description
1 polymer ?
#
loop_
_entity_poly.entity_id
_entity_poly.type
_entity_poly.pdbx_seq_one_letter_code
_entity_poly.pdbx_strand_id
1 'polypeptide(L)'
;MTSGGAIPDRGLFTVYLASEAEKPSRVGELEEEMVYESRPGDVISLGATSWRITEITHDRVLVIPAPGQPARLPFWRGDGVGRPAELGAALGAFTGELAGLTREEFETRCAGLGFDAYATDNLARLLDEQRTAAGVVPTDTTLLVERFRDELGDWRVILHSPYGLPVNGPLALAVGRRLRERYGIDEKPTASDDGVVVRLPDTVSDFASDTGIETPPGADLFVFDADEIDPIVTDEVGGSALFASRFRECAARALLLPRRHPGRRSPLWQQRQRAAQLLEVARKYPDFPVVLETIRECLQDVYDVPALVALMTGIAQRRVRVVEVETARPSPFAASLLFGYVGAFMYEGDSPLAERRAAALSLDSTLLAELLGRVELRDLLDPEVIAATARQLQHLSAERAARDAEGVADLLRLLGPLTEEEVAARAGGADVGGWLEGLRAARRALTVSFAGRGWWVAIEDIGRLRDGIGIPVPLGVPTAFTGEVADPLGELLGRYARTHTPFTTAEVAARFGLGLRVTSDVLGRLAADGRLVRGDFVAETPGRPAVSPGPSSGAMPTCCASCGGDRWRRCGPRSSRSAPPPTGASCPPGITWGRPNRRAPLAIPGWTG
;
A
#
# COMPACT_ATOMS: atom_id res chain seq x y z
N MET A 1 -9.99 -10.43 53.55
CA MET A 1 -9.43 -10.68 52.20
C MET A 1 -9.34 -9.35 51.47
N THR A 2 -8.19 -9.01 50.90
CA THR A 2 -8.01 -7.80 50.04
C THR A 2 -7.85 -8.23 48.58
N SER A 3 -8.80 -9.02 48.09
CA SER A 3 -8.96 -9.23 46.64
C SER A 3 -9.86 -8.12 46.10
N GLY A 4 -9.60 -7.69 44.88
CA GLY A 4 -10.40 -6.65 44.21
C GLY A 4 -11.77 -7.09 43.73
N GLY A 5 -12.19 -8.31 44.04
CA GLY A 5 -13.35 -8.97 43.43
C GLY A 5 -12.99 -9.65 42.11
N ALA A 6 -13.99 -9.79 41.23
CA ALA A 6 -13.86 -10.41 39.91
C ALA A 6 -13.37 -9.47 38.80
N ILE A 7 -13.32 -8.16 39.08
CA ILE A 7 -12.86 -7.13 38.13
C ILE A 7 -11.34 -7.22 38.01
N PRO A 8 -10.79 -7.47 36.79
CA PRO A 8 -9.36 -7.59 36.59
C PRO A 8 -8.62 -6.25 36.72
N ASP A 9 -7.36 -6.30 37.14
CA ASP A 9 -6.45 -5.14 37.04
C ASP A 9 -5.95 -5.06 35.58
N ARG A 10 -6.41 -4.06 34.83
CA ARG A 10 -5.96 -3.74 33.47
C ARG A 10 -5.20 -2.41 33.44
N GLY A 11 -4.33 -2.24 32.45
CA GLY A 11 -3.57 -1.00 32.28
C GLY A 11 -2.72 -1.02 31.01
N LEU A 12 -2.32 0.16 30.56
CA LEU A 12 -1.53 0.33 29.34
C LEU A 12 -0.03 0.17 29.64
N PHE A 13 0.75 -0.25 28.63
CA PHE A 13 2.21 -0.16 28.65
C PHE A 13 2.63 1.23 28.22
N THR A 14 3.45 1.91 29.02
CA THR A 14 4.05 3.17 28.59
C THR A 14 5.22 2.91 27.65
N VAL A 15 5.29 3.68 26.57
CA VAL A 15 6.34 3.57 25.56
C VAL A 15 7.34 4.70 25.78
N TYR A 16 8.64 4.37 25.79
CA TYR A 16 9.73 5.31 26.03
C TYR A 16 10.78 5.24 24.94
N LEU A 17 11.41 6.38 24.68
CA LEU A 17 12.54 6.47 23.77
C LEU A 17 13.78 5.81 24.41
N ALA A 18 14.43 4.89 23.69
CA ALA A 18 15.70 4.30 24.06
C ALA A 18 16.82 5.34 23.88
N SER A 19 17.04 6.19 24.88
CA SER A 19 18.22 7.05 24.98
C SER A 19 18.97 6.79 26.28
N GLU A 20 20.29 7.04 26.27
CA GLU A 20 21.16 6.98 27.46
C GLU A 20 20.97 8.19 28.40
N ALA A 21 19.97 9.04 28.17
CA ALA A 21 19.74 10.23 28.98
C ALA A 21 19.10 9.89 30.35
N GLU A 22 19.47 10.63 31.40
CA GLU A 22 18.98 10.44 32.78
C GLU A 22 17.44 10.50 32.95
N LYS A 23 16.71 10.99 31.94
CA LYS A 23 15.24 10.95 31.90
C LYS A 23 14.75 10.37 30.56
N PRO A 24 14.18 9.16 30.54
CA PRO A 24 13.61 8.59 29.33
C PRO A 24 12.35 9.37 28.93
N SER A 25 12.31 9.86 27.69
CA SER A 25 11.15 10.60 27.16
C SER A 25 10.01 9.62 26.87
N ARG A 26 8.81 9.91 27.39
CA ARG A 26 7.62 9.10 27.16
C ARG A 26 7.03 9.46 25.79
N VAL A 27 6.81 8.44 24.97
CA VAL A 27 6.31 8.54 23.59
C VAL A 27 4.81 8.32 23.52
N GLY A 28 4.29 7.34 24.27
CA GLY A 28 2.88 6.99 24.19
C GLY A 28 2.49 5.85 25.12
N GLU A 29 1.37 5.21 24.82
CA GLU A 29 0.87 4.03 25.51
C GLU A 29 0.43 2.96 24.50
N LEU A 30 0.57 1.70 24.88
CA LEU A 30 0.12 0.53 24.10
C LEU A 30 -0.73 -0.38 24.97
N GLU A 31 -1.71 -1.02 24.35
CA GLU A 31 -2.42 -2.13 24.99
C GLU A 31 -1.51 -3.33 25.23
N GLU A 32 -1.83 -4.09 26.27
CA GLU A 32 -1.05 -5.25 26.70
C GLU A 32 -0.98 -6.31 25.61
N GLU A 33 -2.09 -6.54 24.92
CA GLU A 33 -2.16 -7.54 23.88
C GLU A 33 -1.31 -7.14 22.67
N MET A 34 -1.29 -5.85 22.32
CA MET A 34 -0.41 -5.35 21.25
C MET A 34 1.07 -5.53 21.63
N VAL A 35 1.45 -5.24 22.88
CA VAL A 35 2.83 -5.44 23.35
C VAL A 35 3.21 -6.91 23.34
N TYR A 36 2.30 -7.81 23.73
CA TYR A 36 2.56 -9.25 23.72
C TYR A 36 2.78 -9.80 22.31
N GLU A 37 2.10 -9.26 21.30
CA GLU A 37 2.28 -9.69 19.92
C GLU A 37 3.50 -9.09 19.23
N SER A 38 4.14 -8.12 19.87
CA SER A 38 5.29 -7.41 19.34
C SER A 38 6.60 -8.10 19.74
N ARG A 39 7.60 -8.03 18.86
CA ARG A 39 8.97 -8.50 19.10
C ARG A 39 9.96 -7.34 19.03
N PRO A 40 11.12 -7.44 19.71
CA PRO A 40 12.24 -6.55 19.42
C PRO A 40 12.61 -6.60 17.94
N GLY A 41 12.68 -5.43 17.30
CA GLY A 41 12.87 -5.26 15.86
C GLY A 41 11.60 -4.86 15.10
N ASP A 42 10.41 -5.12 15.67
CA ASP A 42 9.15 -4.74 15.05
C ASP A 42 9.00 -3.22 15.01
N VAL A 43 8.44 -2.71 13.90
CA VAL A 43 8.12 -1.29 13.75
C VAL A 43 6.65 -1.10 14.06
N ILE A 44 6.34 -0.26 15.04
CA ILE A 44 4.99 0.08 15.46
C ILE A 44 4.71 1.57 15.22
N SER A 45 3.45 1.92 15.00
CA SER A 45 3.04 3.34 14.88
C SER A 45 2.48 3.83 16.20
N LEU A 46 2.99 4.95 16.74
CA LEU A 46 2.40 5.61 17.91
C LEU A 46 2.22 7.08 17.58
N GLY A 47 0.97 7.54 17.63
CA GLY A 47 0.62 8.80 16.97
C GLY A 47 1.05 8.73 15.50
N ALA A 48 1.78 9.74 15.04
CA ALA A 48 2.26 9.84 13.66
C ALA A 48 3.71 9.36 13.41
N THR A 49 4.39 8.89 14.44
CA THR A 49 5.76 8.39 14.35
C THR A 49 5.78 6.87 14.22
N SER A 50 6.62 6.38 13.30
CA SER A 50 7.03 4.98 13.27
C SER A 50 8.19 4.76 14.23
N TRP A 51 8.04 3.76 15.09
CA TRP A 51 8.95 3.45 16.19
C TRP A 51 9.38 1.99 16.07
N ARG A 52 10.69 1.75 15.98
CA ARG A 52 11.20 0.38 16.07
C ARG A 52 11.38 0.02 17.53
N ILE A 53 10.76 -1.08 17.94
CA ILE A 53 10.93 -1.65 19.27
C ILE A 53 12.36 -2.16 19.40
N THR A 54 13.11 -1.63 20.36
CA THR A 54 14.44 -2.14 20.70
C THR A 54 14.37 -3.20 21.77
N GLU A 55 13.51 -2.97 22.77
CA GLU A 55 13.37 -3.85 23.93
C GLU A 55 11.96 -3.74 24.48
N ILE A 56 11.38 -4.86 24.89
CA ILE A 56 10.12 -4.92 25.62
C ILE A 56 10.45 -5.36 27.03
N THR A 57 10.27 -4.48 28.01
CA THR A 57 10.40 -4.84 29.42
C THR A 57 9.03 -5.22 29.99
N HIS A 58 9.02 -5.60 31.27
CA HIS A 58 7.81 -6.00 31.99
C HIS A 58 6.83 -4.84 32.27
N ASP A 59 7.28 -3.59 32.18
CA ASP A 59 6.49 -2.40 32.53
C ASP A 59 6.44 -1.35 31.40
N ARG A 60 7.34 -1.42 30.43
CA ARG A 60 7.45 -0.43 29.35
C ARG A 60 7.99 -1.02 28.05
N VAL A 61 7.72 -0.34 26.95
CA VAL A 61 8.33 -0.65 25.65
C VAL A 61 9.37 0.41 25.34
N LEU A 62 10.60 0.00 25.03
CA LEU A 62 11.67 0.89 24.59
C LEU A 62 11.71 0.91 23.07
N VAL A 63 11.73 2.11 22.49
CA VAL A 63 11.69 2.31 21.05
C VAL A 63 12.74 3.30 20.58
N ILE A 64 13.16 3.15 19.33
CA ILE A 64 13.92 4.16 18.58
C ILE A 64 13.10 4.64 17.38
N PRO A 65 13.27 5.90 16.94
CA PRO A 65 12.62 6.39 15.74
C PRO A 65 12.99 5.54 14.51
N ALA A 66 11.99 5.13 13.73
CA ALA A 66 12.17 4.36 12.50
C ALA A 66 11.37 4.96 11.33
N PRO A 67 11.66 6.21 10.94
CA PRO A 67 10.90 6.92 9.92
C PRO A 67 10.98 6.21 8.55
N GLY A 68 9.86 6.14 7.84
CA GLY A 68 9.78 5.59 6.49
C GLY A 68 9.78 4.06 6.40
N GLN A 69 9.74 3.35 7.54
CA GLN A 69 9.52 1.90 7.55
C GLN A 69 8.05 1.58 7.73
N PRO A 70 7.51 0.57 7.03
CA PRO A 70 6.12 0.17 7.19
C PRO A 70 5.90 -0.29 8.63
N ALA A 71 5.04 0.44 9.34
CA ALA A 71 4.76 0.22 10.75
C ALA A 71 3.46 -0.56 10.94
N ARG A 72 3.44 -1.45 11.92
CA ARG A 72 2.23 -2.09 12.41
C ARG A 72 1.49 -1.10 13.31
N LEU A 73 0.25 -0.77 12.95
CA LEU A 73 -0.57 0.09 13.80
C LEU A 73 -1.08 -0.70 15.01
N PRO A 74 -0.99 -0.14 16.23
CA PRO A 74 -1.53 -0.75 17.43
C PRO A 74 -3.04 -0.89 17.30
N PHE A 75 -3.55 -2.06 17.63
CA PHE A 75 -4.97 -2.25 17.81
C PHE A 75 -5.35 -1.78 19.22
N TRP A 76 -6.50 -1.12 19.32
CA TRP A 76 -7.11 -0.69 20.57
C TRP A 76 -8.37 -1.52 20.77
N ARG A 77 -8.31 -2.55 21.60
CA ARG A 77 -9.52 -3.22 22.07
C ARG A 77 -10.10 -2.35 23.18
N GLY A 78 -11.01 -1.45 22.79
CA GLY A 78 -11.93 -0.84 23.74
C GLY A 78 -12.50 -1.91 24.69
N ASP A 79 -12.77 -1.53 25.93
CA ASP A 79 -12.97 -2.41 27.11
C ASP A 79 -14.06 -3.51 26.98
N GLY A 80 -14.79 -3.57 25.85
CA GLY A 80 -15.86 -4.52 25.55
C GLY A 80 -15.43 -5.76 24.76
N VAL A 81 -16.25 -6.81 24.83
CA VAL A 81 -16.10 -8.11 24.15
C VAL A 81 -16.26 -8.00 22.61
N GLY A 82 -16.55 -6.80 22.09
CA GLY A 82 -16.93 -6.57 20.70
C GLY A 82 -18.43 -6.80 20.46
N ARG A 83 -18.87 -6.57 19.22
CA ARG A 83 -20.26 -6.74 18.82
C ARG A 83 -20.64 -8.23 18.81
N PRO A 84 -21.74 -8.66 19.46
CA PRO A 84 -22.16 -10.06 19.43
C PRO A 84 -22.68 -10.46 18.04
N ALA A 85 -22.58 -11.75 17.72
CA ALA A 85 -22.93 -12.29 16.41
C ALA A 85 -24.38 -12.01 16.01
N GLU A 86 -25.33 -12.06 16.95
CA GLU A 86 -26.75 -11.76 16.69
C GLU A 86 -26.97 -10.31 16.25
N LEU A 87 -26.31 -9.36 16.92
CA LEU A 87 -26.38 -7.95 16.55
C LEU A 87 -25.65 -7.69 15.23
N GLY A 88 -24.53 -8.39 15.00
CA GLY A 88 -23.81 -8.35 13.73
C GLY A 88 -24.67 -8.83 12.55
N ALA A 89 -25.37 -9.95 12.70
CA ALA A 89 -26.31 -10.45 11.70
C ALA A 89 -27.47 -9.46 11.46
N ALA A 90 -28.04 -8.89 12.52
CA ALA A 90 -29.10 -7.88 12.40
C ALA A 90 -28.61 -6.62 11.66
N LEU A 91 -27.39 -6.16 11.93
CA LEU A 91 -26.75 -5.04 11.24
C LEU A 91 -26.56 -5.36 9.75
N GLY A 92 -26.01 -6.54 9.43
CA GLY A 92 -25.82 -6.97 8.05
C GLY A 92 -27.13 -7.08 7.28
N ALA A 93 -28.18 -7.61 7.91
CA ALA A 93 -29.53 -7.69 7.32
C ALA A 93 -30.12 -6.29 7.09
N PHE A 94 -29.95 -5.37 8.04
CA PHE A 94 -30.39 -3.98 7.92
C PHE A 94 -29.65 -3.22 6.80
N THR A 95 -28.33 -3.39 6.72
CA THR A 95 -27.52 -2.83 5.62
C THR A 95 -27.97 -3.38 4.27
N GLY A 96 -28.26 -4.68 4.19
CA GLY A 96 -28.77 -5.33 2.99
C GLY A 96 -30.17 -4.84 2.58
N GLU A 97 -31.08 -4.73 3.55
CA GLU A 97 -32.43 -4.16 3.37
C GLU A 97 -32.31 -2.77 2.74
N LEU A 98 -31.59 -1.86 3.40
CA LEU A 98 -31.46 -0.47 2.95
C LEU A 98 -30.76 -0.33 1.61
N ALA A 99 -29.71 -1.13 1.34
CA ALA A 99 -29.05 -1.13 0.04
C ALA A 99 -29.98 -1.62 -1.08
N GLY A 100 -30.98 -2.46 -0.78
CA GLY A 100 -31.92 -2.99 -1.76
C GLY A 100 -33.08 -2.04 -2.13
N LEU A 101 -33.32 -0.98 -1.35
CA LEU A 101 -34.47 -0.09 -1.54
C LEU A 101 -34.28 0.91 -2.68
N THR A 102 -35.40 1.32 -3.29
CA THR A 102 -35.41 2.52 -4.14
C THR A 102 -35.23 3.78 -3.29
N ARG A 103 -34.86 4.91 -3.91
CA ARG A 103 -34.59 6.15 -3.18
C ARG A 103 -35.79 6.62 -2.32
N GLU A 104 -37.01 6.51 -2.83
CA GLU A 104 -38.23 6.92 -2.12
C GLU A 104 -38.55 5.99 -0.94
N GLU A 105 -38.39 4.67 -1.14
CA GLU A 105 -38.57 3.68 -0.06
C GLU A 105 -37.50 3.82 1.02
N PHE A 106 -36.25 4.10 0.63
CA PHE A 106 -35.13 4.36 1.53
C PHE A 106 -35.41 5.57 2.42
N GLU A 107 -35.82 6.70 1.83
CA GLU A 107 -36.15 7.92 2.59
C GLU A 107 -37.31 7.67 3.56
N THR A 108 -38.34 6.95 3.13
CA THR A 108 -39.48 6.57 3.98
C THR A 108 -39.03 5.69 5.15
N ARG A 109 -38.16 4.70 4.88
CA ARG A 109 -37.62 3.80 5.89
C ARG A 109 -36.77 4.55 6.93
N CYS A 110 -35.89 5.45 6.48
CA CYS A 110 -35.07 6.30 7.33
C CYS A 110 -35.92 7.27 8.18
N ALA A 111 -36.95 7.88 7.60
CA ALA A 111 -37.88 8.73 8.34
C ALA A 111 -38.60 7.96 9.46
N GLY A 112 -39.01 6.71 9.19
CA GLY A 112 -39.60 5.83 10.21
C GLY A 112 -38.66 5.48 11.37
N LEU A 113 -37.35 5.61 11.18
CA LEU A 113 -36.32 5.41 12.20
C LEU A 113 -35.90 6.71 12.92
N GLY A 114 -36.45 7.86 12.51
CA GLY A 114 -36.14 9.17 13.08
C GLY A 114 -34.87 9.81 12.53
N PHE A 115 -34.42 9.44 11.34
CA PHE A 115 -33.26 10.06 10.70
C PHE A 115 -33.60 11.47 10.21
N ASP A 116 -32.63 12.39 10.29
CA ASP A 116 -32.73 13.68 9.63
C ASP A 116 -32.30 13.58 8.14
N ALA A 117 -32.43 14.68 7.40
CA ALA A 117 -32.09 14.72 5.99
C ALA A 117 -30.61 14.40 5.72
N TYR A 118 -29.70 14.92 6.55
CA TYR A 118 -28.26 14.69 6.39
C TYR A 118 -27.87 13.24 6.67
N ALA A 119 -28.43 12.62 7.70
CA ALA A 119 -28.19 11.22 8.03
C ALA A 119 -28.68 10.30 6.91
N THR A 120 -29.87 10.61 6.37
CA THR A 120 -30.46 9.89 5.22
C THR A 120 -29.57 10.02 3.99
N ASP A 121 -29.16 11.24 3.64
CA ASP A 121 -28.31 11.50 2.47
C ASP A 121 -26.93 10.85 2.60
N ASN A 122 -26.29 10.96 3.77
CA ASN A 122 -24.97 10.37 4.00
C ASN A 122 -25.01 8.84 3.96
N LEU A 123 -26.04 8.22 4.55
CA LEU A 123 -26.16 6.76 4.50
C LEU A 123 -26.43 6.26 3.08
N ALA A 124 -27.32 6.92 2.34
CA ALA A 124 -27.58 6.57 0.94
C ALA A 124 -26.29 6.68 0.11
N ARG A 125 -25.57 7.80 0.27
CA ARG A 125 -24.30 8.03 -0.43
C ARG A 125 -23.25 6.99 -0.07
N LEU A 126 -23.10 6.66 1.21
CA LEU A 126 -22.16 5.64 1.68
C LEU A 126 -22.43 4.27 1.02
N LEU A 127 -23.69 3.85 0.98
CA LEU A 127 -24.08 2.56 0.37
C LEU A 127 -23.90 2.56 -1.16
N ASP A 128 -24.15 3.69 -1.81
CA ASP A 128 -23.96 3.85 -3.25
C ASP A 128 -22.47 3.88 -3.65
N GLU A 129 -21.65 4.62 -2.89
CA GLU A 129 -20.20 4.64 -3.06
C GLU A 129 -19.60 3.24 -2.82
N GLN A 130 -20.06 2.51 -1.79
CA GLN A 130 -19.63 1.14 -1.53
C GLN A 130 -19.97 0.20 -2.68
N ARG A 131 -21.20 0.28 -3.20
CA ARG A 131 -21.64 -0.54 -4.33
C ARG A 131 -20.90 -0.20 -5.61
N THR A 132 -20.64 1.08 -5.85
CA THR A 132 -19.89 1.53 -7.02
C THR A 132 -18.44 1.07 -6.98
N ALA A 133 -17.81 1.11 -5.80
CA ALA A 133 -16.41 0.71 -5.62
C ALA A 133 -16.23 -0.83 -5.67
N ALA A 134 -17.05 -1.58 -4.93
CA ALA A 134 -16.86 -3.01 -4.72
C ALA A 134 -17.86 -3.91 -5.47
N GLY A 135 -18.83 -3.33 -6.17
CA GLY A 135 -19.91 -4.03 -6.86
C GLY A 135 -21.01 -4.56 -5.94
N VAL A 136 -20.71 -4.82 -4.66
CA VAL A 136 -21.64 -5.35 -3.66
C VAL A 136 -21.46 -4.66 -2.31
N VAL A 137 -22.53 -4.61 -1.53
CA VAL A 137 -22.50 -4.18 -0.13
C VAL A 137 -22.46 -5.43 0.75
N PRO A 138 -21.51 -5.54 1.71
CA PRO A 138 -21.47 -6.63 2.67
C PRO A 138 -22.74 -6.68 3.54
N THR A 139 -23.24 -7.89 3.80
CA THR A 139 -24.48 -8.16 4.55
C THR A 139 -24.30 -9.42 5.41
N ASP A 140 -25.35 -9.84 6.11
CA ASP A 140 -25.40 -11.11 6.84
C ASP A 140 -25.32 -12.33 5.91
N THR A 141 -25.80 -12.22 4.67
CA THR A 141 -25.80 -13.33 3.70
C THR A 141 -24.75 -13.19 2.59
N THR A 142 -24.08 -12.04 2.49
CA THR A 142 -23.01 -11.82 1.50
C THR A 142 -21.79 -11.20 2.19
N LEU A 143 -20.73 -12.01 2.34
CA LEU A 143 -19.41 -11.55 2.74
C LEU A 143 -18.63 -11.08 1.50
N LEU A 144 -17.76 -10.09 1.68
CA LEU A 144 -16.94 -9.53 0.62
C LEU A 144 -15.47 -9.67 0.97
N VAL A 145 -14.69 -10.23 0.06
CA VAL A 145 -13.22 -10.26 0.12
C VAL A 145 -12.70 -9.25 -0.89
N GLU A 146 -12.25 -8.12 -0.38
CA GLU A 146 -11.70 -7.02 -1.16
C GLU A 146 -10.18 -7.08 -1.17
N ARG A 147 -9.60 -6.91 -2.37
CA ARG A 147 -8.16 -6.89 -2.58
C ARG A 147 -7.75 -5.61 -3.28
N PHE A 148 -6.73 -4.96 -2.75
CA PHE A 148 -6.11 -3.81 -3.42
C PHE A 148 -4.64 -3.73 -3.04
N ARG A 149 -3.87 -2.96 -3.81
CA ARG A 149 -2.47 -2.68 -3.52
C ARG A 149 -2.35 -1.37 -2.77
N ASP A 150 -1.48 -1.35 -1.77
CA ASP A 150 -1.07 -0.12 -1.11
C ASP A 150 -0.16 0.72 -2.01
N GLU A 151 0.08 1.98 -1.65
CA GLU A 151 1.01 2.87 -2.37
C GLU A 151 2.45 2.33 -2.38
N LEU A 152 2.80 1.48 -1.41
CA LEU A 152 4.09 0.76 -1.32
C LEU A 152 4.16 -0.49 -2.21
N GLY A 153 3.04 -0.88 -2.84
CA GLY A 153 2.93 -2.07 -3.70
C GLY A 153 2.46 -3.34 -2.99
N ASP A 154 2.49 -3.37 -1.65
CA ASP A 154 2.01 -4.52 -0.86
C ASP A 154 0.51 -4.76 -1.07
N TRP A 155 0.11 -6.02 -1.02
CA TRP A 155 -1.29 -6.42 -1.10
C TRP A 155 -1.98 -6.27 0.25
N ARG A 156 -3.21 -5.74 0.21
CA ARG A 156 -4.16 -5.81 1.31
C ARG A 156 -5.34 -6.66 0.89
N VAL A 157 -5.65 -7.66 1.71
CA VAL A 157 -6.80 -8.55 1.55
C VAL A 157 -7.69 -8.37 2.76
N ILE A 158 -8.89 -7.84 2.53
CA ILE A 158 -9.84 -7.49 3.58
C ILE A 158 -11.09 -8.34 3.44
N LEU A 159 -11.43 -9.08 4.49
CA LEU A 159 -12.73 -9.70 4.64
C LEU A 159 -13.67 -8.71 5.32
N HIS A 160 -14.75 -8.31 4.65
CA HIS A 160 -15.85 -7.57 5.23
C HIS A 160 -16.89 -8.56 5.78
N SER A 161 -17.10 -8.50 7.09
CA SER A 161 -17.97 -9.42 7.84
C SER A 161 -18.63 -8.68 8.99
N PRO A 162 -19.97 -8.55 9.01
CA PRO A 162 -20.66 -7.80 10.05
C PRO A 162 -20.78 -8.55 11.38
N TYR A 163 -20.36 -9.82 11.45
CA TYR A 163 -20.58 -10.75 12.57
C TYR A 163 -19.84 -10.41 13.89
N GLY A 164 -19.02 -9.36 13.91
CA GLY A 164 -18.42 -8.84 15.14
C GLY A 164 -17.11 -9.53 15.53
N LEU A 165 -16.41 -8.92 16.48
CA LEU A 165 -15.09 -9.36 16.93
C LEU A 165 -15.08 -10.77 17.57
N PRO A 166 -16.10 -11.22 18.32
CA PRO A 166 -16.16 -12.59 18.84
C PRO A 166 -16.11 -13.67 17.77
N VAL A 167 -16.50 -13.36 16.53
CA VAL A 167 -16.46 -14.26 15.36
C VAL A 167 -15.24 -14.00 14.49
N ASN A 168 -14.95 -12.72 14.20
CA ASN A 168 -13.82 -12.32 13.36
C ASN A 168 -12.45 -12.56 14.03
N GLY A 169 -12.37 -12.49 15.36
CA GLY A 169 -11.17 -12.78 16.16
C GLY A 169 -10.66 -14.22 16.03
N PRO A 170 -11.46 -15.25 16.35
CA PRO A 170 -11.06 -16.64 16.15
C PRO A 170 -10.83 -16.98 14.67
N LEU A 171 -11.57 -16.36 13.75
CA LEU A 171 -11.31 -16.49 12.31
C LEU A 171 -9.91 -15.96 11.94
N ALA A 172 -9.48 -14.82 12.50
CA ALA A 172 -8.15 -14.28 12.27
C ALA A 172 -7.03 -15.22 12.77
N LEU A 173 -7.25 -15.97 13.87
CA LEU A 173 -6.32 -17.01 14.32
C LEU A 173 -6.19 -18.13 13.29
N ALA A 174 -7.31 -18.64 12.80
CA ALA A 174 -7.34 -19.70 11.78
C ALA A 174 -6.65 -19.24 10.47
N VAL A 175 -6.93 -18.00 10.04
CA VAL A 175 -6.28 -17.38 8.88
C VAL A 175 -4.78 -17.24 9.10
N GLY A 176 -4.34 -16.78 10.27
CA GLY A 176 -2.93 -16.65 10.62
C GLY A 176 -2.18 -17.99 10.57
N ARG A 177 -2.80 -19.07 11.06
CA ARG A 177 -2.25 -20.43 10.94
C ARG A 177 -2.10 -20.84 9.46
N ARG A 178 -3.14 -20.64 8.67
CA ARG A 178 -3.14 -20.96 7.23
C ARG A 178 -2.10 -20.15 6.45
N LEU A 179 -1.89 -18.88 6.79
CA LEU A 179 -0.83 -18.05 6.21
C LEU A 179 0.57 -18.62 6.46
N ARG A 180 0.84 -19.04 7.70
CA ARG A 180 2.12 -19.66 8.06
C ARG A 180 2.32 -21.01 7.40
N GLU A 181 1.32 -21.89 7.43
CA GLU A 181 1.44 -23.27 6.93
C GLU A 181 1.47 -23.33 5.39
N ARG A 182 0.61 -22.56 4.71
CA ARG A 182 0.44 -22.65 3.25
C ARG A 182 1.32 -21.67 2.48
N TYR A 183 1.59 -20.50 3.05
CA TYR A 183 2.30 -19.42 2.36
C TYR A 183 3.65 -19.08 3.01
N GLY A 184 3.97 -19.64 4.18
CA GLY A 184 5.21 -19.33 4.89
C GLY A 184 5.28 -17.89 5.42
N ILE A 185 4.14 -17.22 5.54
CA ILE A 185 4.05 -15.82 5.96
C ILE A 185 3.71 -15.77 7.45
N ASP A 186 4.66 -15.29 8.28
CA ASP A 186 4.46 -15.05 9.72
C ASP A 186 3.82 -13.67 9.96
N GLU A 187 2.71 -13.40 9.25
CA GLU A 187 1.90 -12.20 9.45
C GLU A 187 0.63 -12.55 10.24
N LYS A 188 0.31 -11.71 11.23
CA LYS A 188 -0.89 -11.85 12.06
C LYS A 188 -2.00 -10.97 11.52
N PRO A 189 -3.13 -11.54 11.08
CA PRO A 189 -4.27 -10.76 10.64
C PRO A 189 -4.82 -9.88 11.77
N THR A 190 -5.33 -8.70 11.42
CA THR A 190 -5.98 -7.80 12.37
C THR A 190 -7.48 -7.96 12.26
N ALA A 191 -8.15 -8.27 13.37
CA ALA A 191 -9.61 -8.41 13.42
C ALA A 191 -10.28 -7.18 14.03
N SER A 192 -11.47 -6.85 13.53
CA SER A 192 -12.37 -5.84 14.07
C SER A 192 -13.81 -6.35 14.04
N ASP A 193 -14.76 -5.54 14.49
CA ASP A 193 -16.18 -5.90 14.42
C ASP A 193 -16.70 -6.06 12.98
N ASP A 194 -16.17 -5.27 12.05
CA ASP A 194 -16.65 -5.22 10.67
C ASP A 194 -15.81 -6.05 9.69
N GLY A 195 -14.72 -6.69 10.16
CA GLY A 195 -13.92 -7.52 9.27
C GLY A 195 -12.57 -8.01 9.80
N VAL A 196 -11.80 -8.61 8.88
CA VAL A 196 -10.42 -9.06 9.09
C VAL A 196 -9.52 -8.49 8.00
N VAL A 197 -8.41 -7.87 8.39
CA VAL A 197 -7.41 -7.27 7.49
C VAL A 197 -6.16 -8.14 7.49
N VAL A 198 -5.72 -8.53 6.29
CA VAL A 198 -4.47 -9.25 6.04
C VAL A 198 -3.63 -8.40 5.10
N ARG A 199 -2.35 -8.18 5.43
CA ARG A 199 -1.37 -7.65 4.48
C ARG A 199 -0.49 -8.80 3.99
N LEU A 200 0.01 -8.63 2.78
CA LEU A 200 0.85 -9.60 2.08
C LEU A 200 1.89 -8.80 1.28
N PRO A 201 3.19 -9.08 1.42
CA PRO A 201 4.21 -8.37 0.66
C PRO A 201 4.07 -8.65 -0.85
N ASP A 202 4.41 -7.68 -1.71
CA ASP A 202 4.28 -7.85 -3.18
C ASP A 202 5.21 -8.95 -3.74
N THR A 203 6.27 -9.30 -3.01
CA THR A 203 7.16 -10.43 -3.34
C THR A 203 6.45 -11.79 -3.33
N VAL A 204 5.21 -11.86 -2.83
CA VAL A 204 4.38 -13.07 -2.86
C VAL A 204 3.89 -13.41 -4.28
N SER A 205 4.02 -12.46 -5.23
CA SER A 205 3.82 -12.75 -6.66
C SER A 205 4.85 -13.71 -7.28
N ASP A 206 5.98 -13.97 -6.60
CA ASP A 206 7.01 -14.92 -7.05
C ASP A 206 6.85 -16.34 -6.46
N PHE A 207 5.94 -16.55 -5.50
CA PHE A 207 5.65 -17.90 -5.00
C PHE A 207 4.57 -18.55 -5.87
N ALA A 208 5.01 -19.00 -7.04
CA ALA A 208 4.31 -20.00 -7.81
C ALA A 208 3.99 -21.21 -6.90
N SER A 209 2.74 -21.31 -6.46
CA SER A 209 2.15 -22.62 -6.25
C SER A 209 2.14 -23.35 -7.60
N ASP A 210 2.17 -24.68 -7.58
CA ASP A 210 2.09 -25.59 -8.75
C ASP A 210 0.91 -25.30 -9.72
N THR A 211 0.08 -24.30 -9.46
CA THR A 211 -1.12 -23.92 -10.20
C THR A 211 -0.99 -22.65 -11.04
N GLY A 212 0.13 -21.92 -11.01
CA GLY A 212 0.45 -20.85 -11.98
C GLY A 212 -0.45 -19.60 -11.93
N ILE A 213 -0.96 -19.23 -10.75
CA ILE A 213 -1.81 -18.03 -10.59
C ILE A 213 -0.99 -16.90 -9.94
N GLU A 214 -0.73 -15.83 -10.70
CA GLU A 214 -0.04 -14.58 -10.28
C GLU A 214 -0.92 -13.67 -9.38
N THR A 215 -1.82 -14.22 -8.56
CA THR A 215 -2.84 -13.46 -7.82
C THR A 215 -2.74 -13.75 -6.33
N PRO A 216 -2.80 -12.74 -5.43
CA PRO A 216 -2.85 -12.97 -4.00
C PRO A 216 -4.03 -13.87 -3.60
N PRO A 217 -3.93 -14.60 -2.47
CA PRO A 217 -4.99 -15.48 -1.97
C PRO A 217 -6.35 -14.79 -1.98
N GLY A 218 -7.35 -15.45 -2.56
CA GLY A 218 -8.73 -14.97 -2.62
C GLY A 218 -9.54 -15.32 -1.36
N ALA A 219 -10.82 -15.59 -1.55
CA ALA A 219 -11.76 -15.97 -0.50
C ALA A 219 -11.38 -17.27 0.21
N ASP A 220 -10.69 -18.16 -0.48
CA ASP A 220 -10.18 -19.42 0.07
C ASP A 220 -9.27 -19.22 1.29
N LEU A 221 -8.74 -18.02 1.51
CA LEU A 221 -7.99 -17.69 2.72
C LEU A 221 -8.88 -17.72 3.98
N PHE A 222 -10.13 -17.27 3.86
CA PHE A 222 -11.06 -17.08 4.97
C PHE A 222 -12.10 -18.20 5.12
N VAL A 223 -12.25 -19.06 4.11
CA VAL A 223 -13.23 -20.16 4.15
C VAL A 223 -12.58 -21.42 4.70
N PHE A 224 -13.16 -22.00 5.75
CA PHE A 224 -12.71 -23.23 6.40
C PHE A 224 -13.86 -24.23 6.47
N ASP A 225 -13.52 -25.52 6.56
CA ASP A 225 -14.51 -26.53 6.90
C ASP A 225 -14.97 -26.34 8.36
N ALA A 226 -16.26 -26.55 8.59
CA ALA A 226 -16.89 -26.19 9.87
C ALA A 226 -16.36 -27.04 11.05
N ASP A 227 -16.00 -28.29 10.78
CA ASP A 227 -15.40 -29.22 11.75
C ASP A 227 -13.91 -28.96 12.01
N GLU A 228 -13.23 -28.22 11.14
CA GLU A 228 -11.83 -27.81 11.34
C GLU A 228 -11.69 -26.57 12.24
N ILE A 229 -12.72 -25.72 12.33
CA ILE A 229 -12.63 -24.44 13.06
C ILE A 229 -12.34 -24.64 14.54
N ASP A 230 -13.12 -25.47 15.24
CA ASP A 230 -13.00 -25.67 16.68
C ASP A 230 -11.59 -26.16 17.11
N PRO A 231 -11.02 -27.21 16.47
CA PRO A 231 -9.66 -27.66 16.81
C PRO A 231 -8.60 -26.62 16.45
N ILE A 232 -8.71 -25.92 15.31
CA ILE A 232 -7.75 -24.88 14.91
C ILE A 232 -7.73 -23.74 15.94
N VAL A 233 -8.90 -23.23 16.32
CA VAL A 233 -9.00 -22.12 17.28
C VAL A 233 -8.49 -22.55 18.66
N THR A 234 -8.79 -23.79 19.08
CA THR A 234 -8.30 -24.35 20.35
C THR A 234 -6.78 -24.51 20.38
N ASP A 235 -6.16 -24.93 19.29
CA ASP A 235 -4.71 -25.04 19.18
C ASP A 235 -4.02 -23.66 19.19
N GLU A 236 -4.59 -22.70 18.45
CA GLU A 236 -3.98 -21.39 18.23
C GLU A 236 -4.20 -20.41 19.40
N VAL A 237 -5.31 -20.55 20.15
CA VAL A 237 -5.64 -19.60 21.23
C VAL A 237 -4.53 -19.55 22.29
N GLY A 238 -3.88 -20.67 22.60
CA GLY A 238 -2.81 -20.73 23.61
C GLY A 238 -1.56 -19.91 23.26
N GLY A 239 -1.35 -19.61 21.97
CA GLY A 239 -0.27 -18.73 21.49
C GLY A 239 -0.69 -17.27 21.30
N SER A 240 -1.96 -16.94 21.54
CA SER A 240 -2.51 -15.61 21.31
C SER A 240 -2.24 -14.64 22.47
N ALA A 241 -2.22 -13.35 22.17
CA ALA A 241 -2.10 -12.33 23.20
C ALA A 241 -3.33 -12.23 24.12
N LEU A 242 -4.51 -12.54 23.57
CA LEU A 242 -5.73 -12.65 24.37
C LEU A 242 -5.54 -13.68 25.51
N PHE A 243 -5.01 -14.85 25.19
CA PHE A 243 -4.79 -15.90 26.17
C PHE A 243 -3.80 -15.48 27.26
N ALA A 244 -2.69 -14.83 26.90
CA ALA A 244 -1.72 -14.34 27.89
C ALA A 244 -2.34 -13.31 28.85
N SER A 245 -3.15 -12.39 28.32
CA SER A 245 -3.89 -11.39 29.09
C SER A 245 -4.88 -12.06 30.05
N ARG A 246 -5.73 -12.97 29.55
CA ARG A 246 -6.70 -13.71 30.36
C ARG A 246 -6.05 -14.64 31.38
N PHE A 247 -4.92 -15.27 31.06
CA PHE A 247 -4.18 -16.10 32.00
C PHE A 247 -3.74 -15.31 33.23
N ARG A 248 -3.22 -14.09 33.01
CA ARG A 248 -2.85 -13.19 34.11
C ARG A 248 -4.06 -12.83 34.96
N GLU A 249 -5.18 -12.47 34.33
CA GLU A 249 -6.43 -12.14 35.04
C GLU A 249 -6.93 -13.33 35.88
N CYS A 250 -6.95 -14.54 35.32
CA CYS A 250 -7.32 -15.77 36.01
C CYS A 250 -6.38 -16.09 37.16
N ALA A 251 -5.05 -16.05 36.95
CA ALA A 251 -4.06 -16.32 37.98
C ALA A 251 -4.11 -15.30 39.13
N ALA A 252 -4.37 -14.02 38.82
CA ALA A 252 -4.55 -12.95 39.80
C ALA A 252 -5.83 -13.14 40.61
N ARG A 253 -6.97 -13.46 39.95
CA ARG A 253 -8.26 -13.73 40.60
C ARG A 253 -8.21 -14.97 41.49
N ALA A 254 -7.50 -16.01 41.05
CA ALA A 254 -7.27 -17.24 41.82
C ALA A 254 -6.25 -17.07 42.97
N LEU A 255 -5.68 -15.86 43.14
CA LEU A 255 -4.69 -15.55 44.18
C LEU A 255 -3.40 -16.41 44.11
N LEU A 256 -3.08 -16.96 42.94
CA LEU A 256 -1.88 -17.79 42.75
C LEU A 256 -0.62 -16.96 42.54
N LEU A 257 -0.77 -15.71 42.10
CA LEU A 257 0.37 -14.82 41.94
C LEU A 257 0.89 -14.40 43.32
N PRO A 258 2.17 -14.65 43.66
CA PRO A 258 2.72 -14.27 44.95
C PRO A 258 2.59 -12.75 45.14
N ARG A 259 2.46 -12.28 46.38
CA ARG A 259 2.33 -10.85 46.71
C ARG A 259 3.50 -10.41 47.59
N ARG A 260 4.09 -9.24 47.31
CA ARG A 260 5.25 -8.72 48.06
C ARG A 260 4.85 -8.13 49.43
N HIS A 261 3.65 -7.57 49.53
CA HIS A 261 3.08 -7.03 50.77
C HIS A 261 1.69 -7.64 51.03
N PRO A 262 1.51 -8.41 52.12
CA PRO A 262 0.18 -8.84 52.55
C PRO A 262 -0.71 -7.62 52.80
N GLY A 263 -1.84 -7.50 52.09
CA GLY A 263 -2.81 -6.42 52.29
C GLY A 263 -2.88 -5.35 51.19
N ARG A 264 -1.89 -5.24 50.28
CA ARG A 264 -1.95 -4.33 49.12
C ARG A 264 -2.01 -5.10 47.79
N ARG A 265 -2.70 -4.54 46.79
CA ARG A 265 -2.65 -5.07 45.41
C ARG A 265 -1.22 -4.95 44.88
N SER A 266 -0.79 -5.96 44.12
CA SER A 266 0.53 -5.90 43.48
C SER A 266 0.44 -4.97 42.27
N PRO A 267 1.44 -4.11 42.02
CA PRO A 267 1.50 -3.30 40.80
C PRO A 267 1.34 -4.16 39.55
N LEU A 268 0.65 -3.65 38.52
CA LEU A 268 0.29 -4.42 37.33
C LEU A 268 1.51 -5.06 36.63
N TRP A 269 2.62 -4.34 36.53
CA TRP A 269 3.87 -4.86 35.95
C TRP A 269 4.41 -6.10 36.69
N GLN A 270 4.27 -6.16 38.02
CA GLN A 270 4.66 -7.35 38.79
C GLN A 270 3.71 -8.51 38.53
N GLN A 271 2.42 -8.22 38.33
CA GLN A 271 1.45 -9.24 37.95
C GLN A 271 1.79 -9.82 36.57
N ARG A 272 2.17 -8.97 35.61
CA ARG A 272 2.62 -9.37 34.26
C ARG A 272 3.84 -10.28 34.30
N GLN A 273 4.92 -9.83 34.94
CA GLN A 273 6.15 -10.63 35.04
C GLN A 273 5.89 -12.00 35.68
N ARG A 274 5.13 -12.04 36.78
CA ARG A 274 4.86 -13.28 37.51
C ARG A 274 3.91 -14.20 36.75
N ALA A 275 2.91 -13.65 36.08
CA ALA A 275 1.98 -14.43 35.27
C ALA A 275 2.68 -15.01 34.04
N ALA A 276 3.57 -14.26 33.38
CA ALA A 276 4.36 -14.77 32.26
C ALA A 276 5.28 -15.93 32.70
N GLN A 277 6.02 -15.76 33.80
CA GLN A 277 6.86 -16.83 34.37
C GLN A 277 6.03 -18.06 34.78
N LEU A 278 4.86 -17.85 35.38
CA LEU A 278 3.95 -18.93 35.72
C LEU A 278 3.43 -19.64 34.47
N LEU A 279 3.09 -18.89 33.42
CA LEU A 279 2.59 -19.44 32.16
C LEU A 279 3.66 -20.30 31.47
N GLU A 280 4.92 -19.87 31.43
CA GLU A 280 6.01 -20.68 30.86
C GLU A 280 6.13 -22.07 31.50
N VAL A 281 5.88 -22.17 32.81
CA VAL A 281 5.85 -23.46 33.51
C VAL A 281 4.54 -24.18 33.28
N ALA A 282 3.40 -23.47 33.39
CA ALA A 282 2.06 -24.03 33.28
C ALA A 282 1.77 -24.60 31.88
N ARG A 283 2.40 -24.07 30.81
CA ARG A 283 2.30 -24.64 29.44
C ARG A 283 2.74 -26.09 29.34
N LYS A 284 3.55 -26.59 30.28
CA LYS A 284 3.98 -28.00 30.34
C LYS A 284 2.93 -28.92 30.98
N TYR A 285 1.90 -28.32 31.60
CA TYR A 285 0.86 -29.01 32.36
C TYR A 285 -0.52 -28.55 31.84
N PRO A 286 -1.04 -29.16 30.76
CA PRO A 286 -2.33 -28.76 30.17
C PRO A 286 -3.48 -28.87 31.17
N ASP A 287 -3.38 -29.78 32.15
CA ASP A 287 -4.37 -29.98 33.21
C ASP A 287 -4.30 -28.93 34.34
N PHE A 288 -3.41 -27.93 34.23
CA PHE A 288 -3.33 -26.87 35.24
C PHE A 288 -4.64 -26.07 35.28
N PRO A 289 -5.35 -25.98 36.42
CA PRO A 289 -6.71 -25.41 36.45
C PRO A 289 -6.83 -23.99 35.91
N VAL A 290 -5.79 -23.15 36.07
CA VAL A 290 -5.80 -21.79 35.53
C VAL A 290 -5.63 -21.79 34.02
N VAL A 291 -4.88 -22.73 33.43
CA VAL A 291 -4.80 -22.88 31.97
C VAL A 291 -6.19 -23.27 31.45
N LEU A 292 -6.82 -24.29 32.03
CA LEU A 292 -8.16 -24.74 31.63
C LEU A 292 -9.21 -23.62 31.72
N GLU A 293 -9.24 -22.88 32.83
CA GLU A 293 -10.17 -21.74 32.98
C GLU A 293 -9.88 -20.64 31.96
N THR A 294 -8.60 -20.39 31.65
CA THR A 294 -8.23 -19.37 30.65
C THR A 294 -8.68 -19.78 29.25
N ILE A 295 -8.50 -21.04 28.87
CA ILE A 295 -9.00 -21.58 27.59
C ILE A 295 -10.52 -21.42 27.56
N ARG A 296 -11.21 -21.83 28.63
CA ARG A 296 -12.66 -21.71 28.74
C ARG A 296 -13.13 -20.25 28.58
N GLU A 297 -12.52 -19.30 29.29
CA GLU A 297 -12.87 -17.87 29.18
C GLU A 297 -12.62 -17.33 27.76
N CYS A 298 -11.50 -17.68 27.12
CA CYS A 298 -11.23 -17.23 25.76
C CYS A 298 -12.24 -17.81 24.75
N LEU A 299 -12.53 -19.11 24.81
CA LEU A 299 -13.36 -19.80 23.83
C LEU A 299 -14.87 -19.62 24.04
N GLN A 300 -15.32 -19.34 25.28
CA GLN A 300 -16.74 -19.27 25.62
C GLN A 300 -17.22 -17.86 25.99
N ASP A 301 -16.39 -17.04 26.64
CA ASP A 301 -16.82 -15.71 27.11
C ASP A 301 -16.37 -14.59 26.17
N VAL A 302 -15.24 -14.77 25.48
CA VAL A 302 -14.69 -13.77 24.56
C VAL A 302 -15.03 -14.10 23.11
N TYR A 303 -14.76 -15.34 22.70
CA TYR A 303 -15.07 -15.81 21.35
C TYR A 303 -16.44 -16.47 21.30
N ASP A 304 -17.03 -16.42 20.11
CA ASP A 304 -18.25 -17.16 19.77
C ASP A 304 -17.91 -18.18 18.67
N VAL A 305 -17.18 -19.23 19.09
CA VAL A 305 -16.80 -20.34 18.20
C VAL A 305 -18.04 -21.03 17.61
N PRO A 306 -19.13 -21.28 18.35
CA PRO A 306 -20.37 -21.82 17.78
C PRO A 306 -20.92 -20.96 16.63
N ALA A 307 -20.93 -19.63 16.76
CA ALA A 307 -21.35 -18.74 15.67
C ALA A 307 -20.41 -18.80 14.46
N LEU A 308 -19.08 -18.90 14.68
CA LEU A 308 -18.12 -19.09 13.59
C LEU A 308 -18.33 -20.42 12.85
N VAL A 309 -18.56 -21.51 13.58
CA VAL A 309 -18.89 -22.84 13.00
C VAL A 309 -20.20 -22.76 12.21
N ALA A 310 -21.22 -22.08 12.73
CA ALA A 310 -22.48 -21.86 12.04
C ALA A 310 -22.31 -21.02 10.75
N LEU A 311 -21.43 -20.00 10.78
CA LEU A 311 -21.08 -19.20 9.61
C LEU A 311 -20.38 -20.05 8.54
N MET A 312 -19.37 -20.84 8.89
CA MET A 312 -18.68 -21.74 7.96
C MET A 312 -19.63 -22.80 7.40
N THR A 313 -20.52 -23.34 8.23
CA THR A 313 -21.60 -24.24 7.77
C THR A 313 -22.53 -23.54 6.78
N GLY A 314 -22.87 -22.27 7.03
CA GLY A 314 -23.69 -21.44 6.13
C GLY A 314 -23.01 -21.20 4.78
N ILE A 315 -21.70 -20.98 4.77
CA ILE A 315 -20.88 -20.84 3.56
C ILE A 315 -20.84 -22.16 2.78
N ALA A 316 -20.54 -23.28 3.45
CA ALA A 316 -20.51 -24.62 2.85
C ALA A 316 -21.87 -25.00 2.22
N GLN A 317 -22.98 -24.63 2.87
CA GLN A 317 -24.34 -24.84 2.37
C GLN A 317 -24.79 -23.80 1.34
N ARG A 318 -23.93 -22.84 0.97
CA ARG A 318 -24.23 -21.73 0.05
C ARG A 318 -25.40 -20.84 0.49
N ARG A 319 -25.70 -20.80 1.79
CA ARG A 319 -26.65 -19.86 2.40
C ARG A 319 -26.00 -18.50 2.62
N VAL A 320 -24.69 -18.49 2.90
CA VAL A 320 -23.86 -17.29 2.93
C VAL A 320 -22.94 -17.32 1.72
N ARG A 321 -22.98 -16.26 0.92
CA ARG A 321 -22.12 -16.09 -0.26
C ARG A 321 -20.86 -15.34 0.12
N VAL A 322 -19.73 -15.74 -0.44
CA VAL A 322 -18.48 -14.97 -0.38
C VAL A 322 -18.16 -14.46 -1.77
N VAL A 323 -18.00 -13.15 -1.92
CA VAL A 323 -17.71 -12.48 -3.19
C VAL A 323 -16.31 -11.92 -3.14
N GLU A 324 -15.54 -12.11 -4.21
CA GLU A 324 -14.22 -11.50 -4.35
C GLU A 324 -14.28 -10.29 -5.27
N VAL A 325 -13.60 -9.22 -4.87
CA VAL A 325 -13.40 -8.03 -5.72
C VAL A 325 -11.96 -7.56 -5.62
N GLU A 326 -11.40 -7.14 -6.74
CA GLU A 326 -10.15 -6.38 -6.78
C GLU A 326 -10.48 -4.92 -7.08
N THR A 327 -10.11 -4.03 -6.16
CA THR A 327 -10.34 -2.60 -6.27
C THR A 327 -9.02 -1.88 -6.49
N ALA A 328 -9.05 -0.79 -7.28
CA ALA A 328 -7.85 0.03 -7.49
C ALA A 328 -7.48 0.86 -6.25
N ARG A 329 -8.47 1.12 -5.39
CA ARG A 329 -8.44 1.93 -4.18
C ARG A 329 -9.37 1.29 -3.16
N PRO A 330 -9.12 1.41 -1.85
CA PRO A 330 -10.00 0.85 -0.83
C PRO A 330 -11.42 1.41 -0.96
N SER A 331 -12.43 0.54 -0.93
CA SER A 331 -13.84 0.91 -0.86
C SER A 331 -14.15 1.70 0.42
N PRO A 332 -15.26 2.44 0.52
CA PRO A 332 -15.65 3.15 1.75
C PRO A 332 -15.61 2.28 3.02
N PHE A 333 -16.05 1.03 2.95
CA PHE A 333 -16.00 0.10 4.09
C PHE A 333 -14.57 -0.34 4.39
N ALA A 334 -13.75 -0.57 3.36
CA ALA A 334 -12.34 -0.90 3.56
C ALA A 334 -11.59 0.29 4.14
N ALA A 335 -11.84 1.49 3.63
CA ALA A 335 -11.34 2.73 4.17
C ALA A 335 -11.75 2.88 5.64
N SER A 336 -12.99 2.56 6.02
CA SER A 336 -13.42 2.59 7.43
C SER A 336 -12.67 1.56 8.30
N LEU A 337 -12.45 0.34 7.83
CA LEU A 337 -11.65 -0.67 8.54
C LEU A 337 -10.18 -0.25 8.69
N LEU A 338 -9.62 0.34 7.64
CA LEU A 338 -8.31 0.95 7.63
C LEU A 338 -8.30 2.29 8.41
N PHE A 339 -9.44 2.91 8.68
CA PHE A 339 -9.55 4.17 9.41
C PHE A 339 -9.90 3.98 10.88
N GLY A 340 -10.60 2.93 11.30
CA GLY A 340 -10.56 2.44 12.67
C GLY A 340 -9.12 2.08 13.09
N TYR A 341 -8.31 1.73 12.09
CA TYR A 341 -6.85 1.60 12.13
C TYR A 341 -6.10 2.96 12.11
N VAL A 342 -6.76 4.10 11.84
CA VAL A 342 -6.20 5.49 11.83
C VAL A 342 -6.88 6.44 12.83
N GLY A 343 -7.97 6.06 13.50
CA GLY A 343 -8.73 6.92 14.43
C GLY A 343 -7.92 7.45 15.62
N ALA A 344 -6.74 6.87 15.87
CA ALA A 344 -5.74 7.35 16.81
C ALA A 344 -5.01 8.64 16.37
N PHE A 345 -5.20 9.12 15.13
CA PHE A 345 -4.49 10.29 14.59
C PHE A 345 -5.24 11.63 14.74
N MET A 346 -6.57 11.65 14.88
CA MET A 346 -7.34 12.90 14.75
C MET A 346 -7.49 13.74 16.03
N TYR A 347 -7.00 13.26 17.20
CA TYR A 347 -7.17 13.97 18.47
C TYR A 347 -5.89 14.40 19.20
N GLU A 348 -4.74 14.45 18.53
CA GLU A 348 -3.54 15.06 19.11
C GLU A 348 -2.95 16.12 18.17
N GLY A 349 -3.46 17.35 18.35
CA GLY A 349 -2.89 18.55 17.75
C GLY A 349 -1.57 18.92 18.43
N ASP A 350 -0.48 18.33 17.95
CA ASP A 350 0.84 18.96 17.76
C ASP A 350 1.84 17.86 17.37
N SER A 351 2.16 17.72 16.08
CA SER A 351 3.24 16.82 15.64
C SER A 351 4.02 17.38 14.44
N PRO A 352 5.34 17.13 14.36
CA PRO A 352 6.22 17.69 13.33
C PRO A 352 5.90 17.19 11.92
N LEU A 353 6.11 18.07 10.93
CA LEU A 353 5.76 17.86 9.51
C LEU A 353 6.28 16.54 8.89
N ALA A 354 7.38 15.98 9.39
CA ALA A 354 7.97 14.72 8.88
C ALA A 354 7.10 13.48 9.10
N GLU A 355 6.28 13.49 10.15
CA GLU A 355 5.43 12.36 10.55
C GLU A 355 4.09 12.38 9.81
N ARG A 356 3.56 13.58 9.51
CA ARG A 356 2.48 13.75 8.52
C ARG A 356 2.86 13.17 7.16
N ARG A 357 4.14 13.25 6.76
CA ARG A 357 4.64 12.78 5.46
C ARG A 357 4.60 11.26 5.31
N ALA A 358 4.99 10.50 6.33
CA ALA A 358 5.04 9.04 6.25
C ALA A 358 3.64 8.40 6.32
N ALA A 359 2.76 8.93 7.19
CA ALA A 359 1.40 8.44 7.32
C ALA A 359 0.51 8.76 6.09
N ALA A 360 0.73 9.92 5.46
CA ALA A 360 0.04 10.30 4.22
C ALA A 360 0.49 9.49 2.99
N LEU A 361 1.65 8.83 3.03
CA LEU A 361 2.16 7.93 1.98
C LEU A 361 1.70 6.47 2.19
N SER A 362 1.20 6.11 3.37
CA SER A 362 0.57 4.81 3.65
C SER A 362 -0.95 4.82 3.45
N LEU A 363 -1.50 5.97 3.11
CA LEU A 363 -2.91 6.23 2.89
C LEU A 363 -3.11 6.70 1.45
N ASP A 364 -4.23 6.32 0.85
CA ASP A 364 -4.57 6.74 -0.50
C ASP A 364 -4.67 8.28 -0.58
N SER A 365 -3.68 8.87 -1.24
CA SER A 365 -3.51 10.32 -1.45
C SER A 365 -4.73 10.99 -2.09
N THR A 366 -5.59 10.24 -2.77
CA THR A 366 -6.84 10.77 -3.35
C THR A 366 -8.02 10.75 -2.38
N LEU A 367 -8.12 9.74 -1.52
CA LEU A 367 -9.09 9.68 -0.42
C LEU A 367 -8.80 10.76 0.62
N LEU A 368 -7.52 10.99 0.91
CA LEU A 368 -7.07 12.11 1.74
C LEU A 368 -7.41 13.46 1.10
N ALA A 369 -7.25 13.61 -0.23
CA ALA A 369 -7.56 14.85 -0.93
C ALA A 369 -9.07 15.15 -1.01
N GLU A 370 -9.92 14.11 -1.08
CA GLU A 370 -11.38 14.23 -1.05
C GLU A 370 -11.92 14.57 0.35
N LEU A 371 -11.28 14.08 1.42
CA LEU A 371 -11.73 14.27 2.81
C LEU A 371 -11.06 15.45 3.54
N LEU A 372 -9.81 15.80 3.24
CA LEU A 372 -9.02 16.81 3.97
C LEU A 372 -8.79 18.11 3.19
N GLY A 373 -9.21 18.18 1.93
CA GLY A 373 -8.80 19.25 1.03
C GLY A 373 -7.34 19.08 0.58
N ARG A 374 -7.04 19.55 -0.63
CA ARG A 374 -5.78 19.30 -1.37
C ARG A 374 -4.53 19.35 -0.48
N VAL A 375 -3.98 18.20 -0.12
CA VAL A 375 -2.62 18.11 0.41
C VAL A 375 -1.67 18.23 -0.76
N GLU A 376 -0.89 19.31 -0.80
CA GLU A 376 0.01 19.59 -1.91
C GLU A 376 1.26 18.69 -1.80
N LEU A 377 1.44 17.77 -2.75
CA LEU A 377 2.56 16.80 -2.82
C LEU A 377 3.97 17.42 -2.73
N ARG A 378 4.09 18.75 -2.86
CA ARG A 378 5.33 19.53 -2.76
C ARG A 378 5.95 19.45 -1.37
N ASP A 379 5.14 19.23 -0.35
CA ASP A 379 5.60 19.18 1.05
C ASP A 379 6.09 17.78 1.45
N LEU A 380 5.87 16.77 0.59
CA LEU A 380 6.19 15.35 0.84
C LEU A 380 7.52 14.91 0.23
N LEU A 381 8.04 15.60 -0.79
CA LEU A 381 9.25 15.19 -1.52
C LEU A 381 10.46 16.02 -1.11
N ASP A 382 11.57 15.34 -0.76
CA ASP A 382 12.85 16.00 -0.46
C ASP A 382 13.49 16.58 -1.74
N PRO A 383 13.73 17.90 -1.84
CA PRO A 383 14.33 18.53 -3.01
C PRO A 383 15.72 17.97 -3.36
N GLU A 384 16.52 17.55 -2.37
CA GLU A 384 17.86 17.00 -2.62
C GLU A 384 17.77 15.62 -3.27
N VAL A 385 16.81 14.79 -2.85
CA VAL A 385 16.55 13.47 -3.43
C VAL A 385 16.02 13.63 -4.86
N ILE A 386 15.14 14.60 -5.12
CA ILE A 386 14.67 14.92 -6.47
C ILE A 386 15.87 15.31 -7.35
N ALA A 387 16.75 16.19 -6.87
CA ALA A 387 17.92 16.65 -7.63
C ALA A 387 18.95 15.53 -7.88
N ALA A 388 19.18 14.66 -6.89
CA ALA A 388 20.05 13.49 -7.03
C ALA A 388 19.48 12.49 -8.06
N THR A 389 18.19 12.19 -7.97
CA THR A 389 17.50 11.31 -8.92
C THR A 389 17.50 11.89 -10.33
N ALA A 390 17.29 13.21 -10.46
CA ALA A 390 17.38 13.90 -11.75
C ALA A 390 18.77 13.75 -12.37
N ARG A 391 19.85 13.92 -11.59
CA ARG A 391 21.22 13.71 -12.08
C ARG A 391 21.47 12.27 -12.53
N GLN A 392 20.96 11.27 -11.80
CA GLN A 392 21.09 9.86 -12.18
C GLN A 392 20.33 9.53 -13.47
N LEU A 393 19.06 9.95 -13.58
CA LEU A 393 18.23 9.72 -14.76
C LEU A 393 18.78 10.43 -16.00
N GLN A 394 19.41 11.60 -15.81
CA GLN A 394 20.05 12.36 -16.87
C GLN A 394 21.49 11.91 -17.18
N HIS A 395 22.00 10.85 -16.54
CA HIS A 395 23.37 10.37 -16.74
C HIS A 395 24.45 11.43 -16.44
N LEU A 396 24.19 12.32 -15.48
CA LEU A 396 25.11 13.36 -15.02
C LEU A 396 25.94 12.92 -13.80
N SER A 397 25.74 11.71 -13.28
CA SER A 397 26.57 11.14 -12.22
C SER A 397 27.86 10.54 -12.79
N ALA A 398 28.97 10.64 -12.05
CA ALA A 398 30.27 10.13 -12.49
C ALA A 398 30.26 8.63 -12.84
N GLU A 399 29.42 7.84 -12.17
CA GLU A 399 29.25 6.40 -12.42
C GLU A 399 28.57 6.11 -13.77
N ARG A 400 27.73 7.03 -14.27
CA ARG A 400 26.91 6.86 -15.47
C ARG A 400 27.36 7.71 -16.67
N ALA A 401 28.46 8.44 -16.52
CA ALA A 401 29.02 9.26 -17.58
C ALA A 401 29.48 8.38 -18.77
N ALA A 402 29.18 8.83 -19.99
CA ALA A 402 29.64 8.18 -21.21
C ALA A 402 31.17 8.29 -21.33
N ARG A 403 31.82 7.20 -21.73
CA ARG A 403 33.30 7.11 -21.82
C ARG A 403 33.81 6.95 -23.24
N ASP A 404 32.91 6.63 -24.18
CA ASP A 404 33.21 6.35 -25.58
C ASP A 404 32.02 6.66 -26.49
N ALA A 405 32.20 6.46 -27.79
CA ALA A 405 31.18 6.68 -28.80
C ALA A 405 29.96 5.75 -28.66
N GLU A 406 30.13 4.53 -28.12
CA GLU A 406 29.00 3.62 -27.85
C GLU A 406 28.13 4.14 -26.72
N GLY A 407 28.75 4.66 -25.65
CA GLY A 407 28.03 5.33 -24.57
C GLY A 407 27.21 6.53 -25.07
N VAL A 408 27.75 7.32 -26.01
CA VAL A 408 27.00 8.43 -26.63
C VAL A 408 25.81 7.92 -27.47
N ALA A 409 25.98 6.83 -28.21
CA ALA A 409 24.88 6.22 -28.96
C ALA A 409 23.75 5.74 -28.02
N ASP A 410 24.10 5.14 -26.89
CA ASP A 410 23.13 4.74 -25.86
C ASP A 410 22.43 5.94 -25.22
N LEU A 411 23.13 7.06 -24.98
CA LEU A 411 22.52 8.29 -24.49
C LEU A 411 21.46 8.82 -25.46
N LEU A 412 21.75 8.88 -26.77
CA LEU A 412 20.79 9.31 -27.79
C LEU A 412 19.57 8.40 -27.85
N ARG A 413 19.76 7.08 -27.67
CA ARG A 413 18.67 6.09 -27.64
C ARG A 413 17.80 6.20 -26.40
N LEU A 414 18.40 6.41 -25.22
CA LEU A 414 17.71 6.43 -23.93
C LEU A 414 17.05 7.79 -23.63
N LEU A 415 17.80 8.89 -23.79
CA LEU A 415 17.35 10.25 -23.46
C LEU A 415 16.62 10.91 -24.62
N GLY A 416 16.93 10.52 -25.87
CA GLY A 416 16.41 11.16 -27.08
C GLY A 416 17.35 12.24 -27.63
N PRO A 417 16.82 13.23 -28.38
CA PRO A 417 17.62 14.29 -29.02
C PRO A 417 18.45 15.10 -28.02
N LEU A 418 19.77 15.25 -28.23
CA LEU A 418 20.66 16.04 -27.35
C LEU A 418 21.46 17.08 -28.14
N THR A 419 21.82 18.20 -27.52
CA THR A 419 22.81 19.12 -28.09
C THR A 419 24.23 18.61 -27.83
N GLU A 420 25.21 19.12 -28.57
CA GLU A 420 26.62 18.77 -28.35
C GLU A 420 27.09 19.10 -26.92
N GLU A 421 26.70 20.28 -26.41
CA GLU A 421 26.96 20.71 -25.03
C GLU A 421 26.33 19.74 -24.00
N GLU A 422 25.11 19.27 -24.27
CA GLU A 422 24.40 18.30 -23.43
C GLU A 422 25.09 16.93 -23.41
N VAL A 423 25.65 16.49 -24.55
CA VAL A 423 26.43 15.25 -24.63
C VAL A 423 27.75 15.40 -23.88
N ALA A 424 28.45 16.52 -24.04
CA ALA A 424 29.69 16.81 -23.32
C ALA A 424 29.50 16.82 -21.79
N ALA A 425 28.40 17.41 -21.30
CA ALA A 425 28.05 17.41 -19.89
C ALA A 425 27.85 15.99 -19.31
N ARG A 426 27.39 15.04 -20.13
CA ARG A 426 27.17 13.62 -19.77
C ARG A 426 28.37 12.74 -20.05
N ALA A 427 29.45 13.30 -20.60
CA ALA A 427 30.73 12.65 -20.85
C ALA A 427 31.84 13.18 -19.92
N GLY A 428 31.47 13.83 -18.80
CA GLY A 428 32.43 14.40 -17.86
C GLY A 428 33.22 15.61 -18.40
N GLY A 429 32.71 16.30 -19.42
CA GLY A 429 33.37 17.45 -20.05
C GLY A 429 34.44 17.10 -21.08
N ALA A 430 34.47 15.84 -21.55
CA ALA A 430 35.34 15.43 -22.66
C ALA A 430 34.96 16.12 -23.98
N ASP A 431 35.94 16.25 -24.89
CA ASP A 431 35.67 16.64 -26.27
C ASP A 431 34.96 15.49 -27.01
N VAL A 432 33.65 15.64 -27.17
CA VAL A 432 32.76 14.62 -27.76
C VAL A 432 32.60 14.77 -29.27
N GLY A 433 33.17 15.80 -29.88
CA GLY A 433 33.01 16.08 -31.31
C GLY A 433 33.49 14.93 -32.18
N GLY A 434 34.63 14.32 -31.82
CA GLY A 434 35.17 13.14 -32.51
C GLY A 434 34.27 11.90 -32.42
N TRP A 435 33.56 11.72 -31.31
CA TRP A 435 32.62 10.61 -31.13
C TRP A 435 31.33 10.81 -31.92
N LEU A 436 30.78 12.03 -31.89
CA LEU A 436 29.56 12.40 -32.62
C LEU A 436 29.76 12.31 -34.14
N GLU A 437 30.87 12.82 -34.66
CA GLU A 437 31.21 12.70 -36.08
C GLU A 437 31.48 11.25 -36.50
N GLY A 438 32.07 10.43 -35.62
CA GLY A 438 32.20 8.99 -35.83
C GLY A 438 30.83 8.28 -35.98
N LEU A 439 29.87 8.61 -35.10
CA LEU A 439 28.51 8.08 -35.18
C LEU A 439 27.75 8.57 -36.43
N ARG A 440 28.00 9.82 -36.84
CA ARG A 440 27.44 10.39 -38.07
C ARG A 440 27.98 9.70 -39.32
N ALA A 441 29.30 9.49 -39.40
CA ALA A 441 29.96 8.78 -40.49
C ALA A 441 29.45 7.33 -40.60
N ALA A 442 29.22 6.68 -39.46
CA ALA A 442 28.62 5.34 -39.37
C ALA A 442 27.10 5.31 -39.63
N ARG A 443 26.45 6.46 -39.88
CA ARG A 443 24.99 6.62 -40.07
C ARG A 443 24.14 6.11 -38.90
N ARG A 444 24.67 6.21 -37.68
CA ARG A 444 23.96 5.86 -36.43
C ARG A 444 23.35 7.08 -35.75
N ALA A 445 23.91 8.27 -36.00
CA ALA A 445 23.38 9.54 -35.52
C ALA A 445 23.15 10.52 -36.69
N LEU A 446 22.17 11.41 -36.54
CA LEU A 446 21.81 12.45 -37.48
C LEU A 446 21.81 13.81 -36.77
N THR A 447 22.04 14.87 -37.54
CA THR A 447 21.87 16.26 -37.08
C THR A 447 20.57 16.82 -37.63
N VAL A 448 19.66 17.24 -36.76
CA VAL A 448 18.38 17.87 -37.13
C VAL A 448 18.22 19.20 -36.40
N SER A 449 17.42 20.12 -36.97
CA SER A 449 17.17 21.43 -36.35
C SER A 449 15.69 21.59 -36.02
N PHE A 450 15.39 21.88 -34.77
CA PHE A 450 14.04 22.22 -34.29
C PHE A 450 14.13 23.05 -33.01
N ALA A 451 13.05 23.75 -32.65
CA ALA A 451 13.01 24.64 -31.48
C ALA A 451 14.16 25.68 -31.44
N GLY A 452 14.63 26.12 -32.61
CA GLY A 452 15.71 27.12 -32.75
C GLY A 452 17.11 26.60 -32.40
N ARG A 453 17.32 25.28 -32.28
CA ARG A 453 18.62 24.66 -31.95
C ARG A 453 18.94 23.49 -32.89
N GLY A 454 20.23 23.16 -32.98
CA GLY A 454 20.72 21.94 -33.63
C GLY A 454 20.80 20.78 -32.63
N TRP A 455 20.32 19.61 -33.03
CA TRP A 455 20.19 18.42 -32.19
C TRP A 455 20.83 17.22 -32.86
N TRP A 456 21.55 16.44 -32.06
CA TRP A 456 22.00 15.11 -32.39
C TRP A 456 20.90 14.12 -32.02
N VAL A 457 20.52 13.25 -32.96
CA VAL A 457 19.46 12.27 -32.81
C VAL A 457 19.90 10.90 -33.29
N ALA A 458 19.44 9.84 -32.63
CA ALA A 458 19.61 8.49 -33.14
C ALA A 458 18.81 8.32 -34.44
N ILE A 459 19.33 7.54 -35.39
CA ILE A 459 18.66 7.33 -36.68
C ILE A 459 17.27 6.69 -36.52
N GLU A 460 17.08 5.88 -35.47
CA GLU A 460 15.82 5.20 -35.13
C GLU A 460 14.70 6.17 -34.71
N ASP A 461 15.04 7.39 -34.29
CA ASP A 461 14.06 8.36 -33.82
C ASP A 461 13.54 9.29 -34.92
N ILE A 462 14.09 9.22 -36.13
CA ILE A 462 13.76 10.16 -37.20
C ILE A 462 12.29 10.06 -37.63
N GLY A 463 11.70 8.86 -37.66
CA GLY A 463 10.27 8.67 -37.95
C GLY A 463 9.36 9.34 -36.90
N ARG A 464 9.69 9.17 -35.61
CA ARG A 464 8.96 9.80 -34.50
C ARG A 464 9.04 11.32 -34.55
N LEU A 465 10.21 11.86 -34.88
CA LEU A 465 10.44 13.30 -34.96
C LEU A 465 9.77 13.93 -36.19
N ARG A 466 9.77 13.23 -37.33
CA ARG A 466 9.01 13.63 -38.52
C ARG A 466 7.51 13.70 -38.21
N ASP A 467 6.95 12.64 -37.66
CA ASP A 467 5.49 12.52 -37.47
C ASP A 467 4.99 13.33 -36.27
N GLY A 468 5.83 13.49 -35.24
CA GLY A 468 5.47 14.23 -34.03
C GLY A 468 5.64 15.74 -34.15
N ILE A 469 6.80 16.19 -34.64
CA ILE A 469 7.18 17.62 -34.65
C ILE A 469 7.45 18.19 -36.05
N GLY A 470 7.24 17.41 -37.10
CA GLY A 470 7.29 17.90 -38.48
C GLY A 470 8.70 18.17 -39.02
N ILE A 471 9.72 17.49 -38.49
CA ILE A 471 11.10 17.69 -38.96
C ILE A 471 11.32 17.05 -40.34
N PRO A 472 12.02 17.74 -41.26
CA PRO A 472 12.40 17.16 -42.54
C PRO A 472 13.40 16.02 -42.36
N VAL A 473 13.16 14.88 -43.00
CA VAL A 473 14.06 13.72 -42.96
C VAL A 473 15.34 14.03 -43.78
N PRO A 474 16.54 13.93 -43.20
CA PRO A 474 17.78 14.12 -43.94
C PRO A 474 17.96 13.13 -45.11
N LEU A 475 18.66 13.57 -46.15
CA LEU A 475 18.96 12.73 -47.31
C LEU A 475 19.85 11.54 -46.91
N GLY A 476 19.48 10.33 -47.35
CA GLY A 476 20.26 9.10 -47.12
C GLY A 476 19.78 8.22 -45.95
N VAL A 477 18.67 8.56 -45.31
CA VAL A 477 18.02 7.72 -44.29
C VAL A 477 17.26 6.55 -44.96
N PRO A 478 17.50 5.29 -44.58
CA PRO A 478 16.75 4.14 -45.08
C PRO A 478 15.26 4.19 -44.74
N THR A 479 14.40 3.72 -45.66
CA THR A 479 12.94 3.73 -45.49
C THR A 479 12.45 2.91 -44.29
N ALA A 480 13.25 1.95 -43.82
CA ALA A 480 12.98 1.17 -42.61
C ALA A 480 12.86 2.03 -41.34
N PHE A 481 13.53 3.19 -41.27
CA PHE A 481 13.48 4.10 -40.12
C PHE A 481 12.43 5.21 -40.27
N THR A 482 11.71 5.25 -41.39
CA THR A 482 10.67 6.25 -41.71
C THR A 482 9.26 5.66 -41.75
N GLY A 483 9.07 4.48 -41.15
CA GLY A 483 7.74 3.86 -41.01
C GLY A 483 6.76 4.74 -40.23
N GLU A 484 5.47 4.44 -40.37
CA GLU A 484 4.39 5.15 -39.68
C GLU A 484 4.43 4.84 -38.17
N VAL A 485 4.37 5.89 -37.34
CA VAL A 485 4.34 5.77 -35.88
C VAL A 485 2.91 6.06 -35.39
N ALA A 486 2.32 5.14 -34.62
CA ALA A 486 0.93 5.24 -34.19
C ALA A 486 0.65 6.41 -33.20
N ASP A 487 1.58 6.70 -32.29
CA ASP A 487 1.47 7.82 -31.34
C ASP A 487 2.81 8.54 -31.13
N PRO A 488 3.28 9.32 -32.12
CA PRO A 488 4.62 9.91 -32.11
C PRO A 488 4.80 10.92 -30.96
N LEU A 489 3.79 11.75 -30.68
CA LEU A 489 3.83 12.71 -29.58
C LEU A 489 3.75 12.02 -28.21
N GLY A 490 2.89 11.02 -28.04
CA GLY A 490 2.81 10.26 -26.80
C GLY A 490 4.08 9.45 -26.50
N GLU A 491 4.76 8.95 -27.53
CA GLU A 491 6.06 8.29 -27.38
C GLU A 491 7.20 9.26 -27.01
N LEU A 492 7.26 10.44 -27.65
CA LEU A 492 8.27 11.47 -27.35
C LEU A 492 8.10 12.03 -25.93
N LEU A 493 6.89 12.46 -25.58
CA LEU A 493 6.57 13.00 -24.26
C LEU A 493 6.66 11.90 -23.19
N GLY A 494 6.25 10.67 -23.52
CA GLY A 494 6.41 9.52 -22.65
C GLY A 494 7.87 9.17 -22.39
N ARG A 495 8.76 9.29 -23.39
CA ARG A 495 10.21 9.13 -23.18
C ARG A 495 10.78 10.25 -22.31
N TYR A 496 10.41 11.50 -22.59
CA TYR A 496 10.81 12.65 -21.77
C TYR A 496 10.44 12.44 -20.31
N ALA A 497 9.22 11.97 -20.04
CA ALA A 497 8.76 11.68 -18.68
C ALA A 497 9.47 10.50 -17.99
N ARG A 498 10.09 9.57 -18.74
CA ARG A 498 10.88 8.48 -18.16
C ARG A 498 12.24 8.94 -17.66
N THR A 499 12.76 10.02 -18.23
CA THR A 499 14.14 10.48 -18.00
C THR A 499 14.20 11.75 -17.15
N HIS A 500 13.05 12.37 -16.87
CA HIS A 500 12.96 13.55 -16.03
C HIS A 500 12.19 13.25 -14.74
N THR A 501 12.56 13.96 -13.67
CA THR A 501 11.80 14.06 -12.41
C THR A 501 10.60 15.00 -12.63
N PRO A 502 9.90 15.56 -11.62
CA PRO A 502 8.76 16.43 -11.89
C PRO A 502 9.09 17.61 -12.81
N PHE A 503 8.36 17.72 -13.91
CA PHE A 503 8.58 18.73 -14.96
C PHE A 503 7.30 19.52 -15.24
N THR A 504 7.44 20.73 -15.80
CA THR A 504 6.29 21.54 -16.21
C THR A 504 5.88 21.30 -17.66
N THR A 505 4.61 21.58 -17.99
CA THR A 505 4.15 21.58 -19.39
C THR A 505 5.01 22.49 -20.27
N ALA A 506 5.44 23.63 -19.73
CA ALA A 506 6.26 24.61 -20.43
C ALA A 506 7.67 24.09 -20.76
N GLU A 507 8.30 23.35 -19.85
CA GLU A 507 9.63 22.76 -20.08
C GLU A 507 9.62 21.79 -21.26
N VAL A 508 8.63 20.89 -21.31
CA VAL A 508 8.57 19.89 -22.39
C VAL A 508 8.15 20.51 -23.71
N ALA A 509 7.21 21.46 -23.67
CA ALA A 509 6.82 22.22 -24.84
C ALA A 509 8.01 22.97 -25.45
N ALA A 510 8.82 23.64 -24.62
CA ALA A 510 10.04 24.31 -25.06
C ALA A 510 11.08 23.33 -25.61
N ARG A 511 11.22 22.14 -24.99
CA ARG A 511 12.19 21.13 -25.43
C ARG A 511 11.96 20.66 -26.86
N PHE A 512 10.70 20.50 -27.26
CA PHE A 512 10.32 19.98 -28.58
C PHE A 512 9.78 21.06 -29.54
N GLY A 513 9.66 22.32 -29.10
CA GLY A 513 9.08 23.40 -29.90
C GLY A 513 7.58 23.25 -30.13
N LEU A 514 6.88 22.61 -29.19
CA LEU A 514 5.44 22.34 -29.28
C LEU A 514 4.62 23.48 -28.66
N GLY A 515 3.37 23.64 -29.11
CA GLY A 515 2.41 24.53 -28.47
C GLY A 515 1.99 24.02 -27.08
N LEU A 516 1.82 24.93 -26.11
CA LEU A 516 1.44 24.57 -24.74
C LEU A 516 0.14 23.77 -24.66
N ARG A 517 -0.87 24.14 -25.46
CA ARG A 517 -2.17 23.46 -25.50
C ARG A 517 -2.06 22.02 -26.00
N VAL A 518 -1.36 21.81 -27.13
CA VAL A 518 -1.13 20.48 -27.69
C VAL A 518 -0.36 19.59 -26.70
N THR A 519 0.65 20.17 -26.04
CA THR A 519 1.44 19.46 -25.02
C THR A 519 0.56 19.07 -23.82
N SER A 520 -0.26 20.00 -23.32
CA SER A 520 -1.18 19.74 -22.21
C SER A 520 -2.21 18.65 -22.54
N ASP A 521 -2.76 18.65 -23.75
CA ASP A 521 -3.76 17.65 -24.16
C ASP A 521 -3.15 16.23 -24.18
N VAL A 522 -1.93 16.08 -24.70
CA VAL A 522 -1.24 14.78 -24.73
C VAL A 522 -0.81 14.34 -23.32
N LEU A 523 -0.31 15.25 -22.48
CA LEU A 523 0.03 14.93 -21.09
C LEU A 523 -1.22 14.54 -20.28
N GLY A 524 -2.36 15.20 -20.53
CA GLY A 524 -3.66 14.85 -19.96
C GLY A 524 -4.12 13.45 -20.34
N ARG A 525 -4.01 13.08 -21.62
CA ARG A 525 -4.28 11.71 -22.09
C ARG A 525 -3.38 10.68 -21.42
N LEU A 526 -2.08 10.96 -21.32
CA LEU A 526 -1.13 10.08 -20.63
C LEU A 526 -1.43 9.93 -19.12
N ALA A 527 -2.00 10.96 -18.49
CA ALA A 527 -2.44 10.87 -17.10
C ALA A 527 -3.73 10.07 -16.93
N ALA A 528 -4.70 10.22 -17.84
CA ALA A 528 -5.91 9.39 -17.86
C ALA A 528 -5.58 7.89 -18.01
N ASP A 529 -4.56 7.56 -18.81
CA ASP A 529 -4.04 6.19 -18.97
C ASP A 529 -3.22 5.70 -17.75
N GLY A 530 -3.07 6.53 -16.70
CA GLY A 530 -2.30 6.22 -15.50
C GLY A 530 -0.79 6.17 -15.72
N ARG A 531 -0.27 6.73 -16.81
CA ARG A 531 1.17 6.80 -17.11
C ARG A 531 1.84 8.02 -16.46
N LEU A 532 1.09 9.08 -16.21
CA LEU A 532 1.51 10.32 -15.54
C LEU A 532 0.57 10.71 -14.41
N VAL A 533 1.06 11.50 -13.45
CA VAL A 533 0.31 12.17 -12.40
C VAL A 533 0.53 13.67 -12.53
N ARG A 534 -0.56 14.46 -12.46
CA ARG A 534 -0.50 15.93 -12.37
C ARG A 534 -0.55 16.36 -10.91
N GLY A 535 0.28 17.31 -10.53
CA GLY A 535 0.29 17.85 -9.18
C GLY A 535 1.43 18.82 -8.94
N ASP A 536 1.55 19.27 -7.71
CA ASP A 536 2.65 20.11 -7.27
C ASP A 536 3.71 19.28 -6.58
N PHE A 537 4.91 19.22 -7.14
CA PHE A 537 5.95 18.30 -6.66
C PHE A 537 7.23 18.99 -6.19
N VAL A 538 7.36 20.31 -6.40
CA VAL A 538 8.56 21.09 -6.06
C VAL A 538 8.11 22.48 -5.57
N ALA A 539 8.70 22.96 -4.47
CA ALA A 539 8.48 24.33 -4.01
C ALA A 539 9.03 25.35 -5.02
N GLU A 540 8.30 26.42 -5.30
CA GLU A 540 8.82 27.50 -6.15
C GLU A 540 10.04 28.15 -5.48
N THR A 541 11.12 28.33 -6.25
CA THR A 541 12.28 29.09 -5.78
C THR A 541 11.87 30.55 -5.60
N PRO A 542 11.95 31.12 -4.38
CA PRO A 542 11.59 32.52 -4.17
C PRO A 542 12.68 33.41 -4.78
N GLY A 543 12.47 33.90 -6.00
CA GLY A 543 13.50 34.67 -6.68
C GLY A 543 13.20 35.17 -8.10
N ARG A 544 11.94 35.22 -8.53
CA ARG A 544 11.60 35.89 -9.80
C ARG A 544 10.43 36.85 -9.58
N PRO A 545 10.64 38.18 -9.71
CA PRO A 545 9.55 39.13 -9.52
C PRO A 545 8.52 38.93 -10.62
N ALA A 546 7.26 38.73 -10.20
CA ALA A 546 6.11 38.72 -11.10
C ALA A 546 6.05 40.06 -11.83
N VAL A 547 6.06 40.02 -13.16
CA VAL A 547 5.77 41.19 -13.99
C VAL A 547 4.29 41.50 -13.84
N SER A 548 3.98 42.63 -13.20
CA SER A 548 2.62 43.14 -13.08
C SER A 548 2.14 43.69 -14.44
N PRO A 549 0.95 43.30 -14.94
CA PRO A 549 0.38 43.94 -16.11
C PRO A 549 -0.21 45.32 -15.72
N GLY A 550 0.18 46.36 -16.46
CA GLY A 550 -0.34 47.72 -16.30
C GLY A 550 -1.82 47.85 -16.71
N PRO A 551 -2.49 48.97 -16.36
CA PRO A 551 -3.93 49.09 -16.50
C PRO A 551 -4.32 49.57 -17.91
N SER A 552 -5.21 48.86 -18.61
CA SER A 552 -6.18 49.49 -19.52
C SER A 552 -7.28 48.53 -20.00
N SER A 553 -8.51 48.90 -19.58
CA SER A 553 -9.80 48.85 -20.28
C SER A 553 -10.14 47.73 -21.28
N GLY A 554 -11.19 46.97 -20.93
CA GLY A 554 -12.31 46.71 -21.85
C GLY A 554 -12.47 45.29 -22.38
N ALA A 555 -13.54 44.63 -21.90
CA ALA A 555 -14.30 43.52 -22.50
C ALA A 555 -14.03 42.05 -22.05
N MET A 556 -15.06 41.51 -21.38
CA MET A 556 -15.52 40.13 -21.13
C MET A 556 -14.69 39.15 -20.27
N PRO A 557 -15.36 38.35 -19.40
CA PRO A 557 -14.69 37.59 -18.35
C PRO A 557 -14.25 36.21 -18.89
N THR A 558 -12.98 36.09 -19.25
CA THR A 558 -12.31 34.79 -19.37
C THR A 558 -11.55 34.49 -18.09
N CYS A 559 -11.85 33.33 -17.50
CA CYS A 559 -11.26 32.75 -16.29
C CYS A 559 -9.77 33.09 -16.11
N CYS A 560 -9.49 34.04 -15.21
CA CYS A 560 -8.23 34.10 -14.48
C CYS A 560 -8.52 33.54 -13.08
N ALA A 561 -8.07 32.33 -12.81
CA ALA A 561 -7.95 31.80 -11.46
C ALA A 561 -6.66 30.95 -11.40
N SER A 562 -5.63 31.57 -10.82
CA SER A 562 -4.46 30.96 -10.17
C SER A 562 -4.43 29.42 -10.16
N CYS A 563 -3.75 28.81 -11.12
CA CYS A 563 -3.44 27.38 -11.13
C CYS A 563 -1.96 27.18 -10.80
N GLY A 564 -1.63 27.20 -9.52
CA GLY A 564 -0.29 26.82 -9.05
C GLY A 564 -0.13 25.31 -9.02
N GLY A 565 -0.44 24.59 -10.12
CA GLY A 565 -0.50 23.10 -10.20
C GLY A 565 -0.20 22.54 -11.60
N ASP A 566 0.90 22.99 -12.21
CA ASP A 566 1.27 22.71 -13.61
C ASP A 566 2.51 21.82 -13.75
N ARG A 567 2.72 20.87 -12.83
CA ARG A 567 3.81 19.87 -12.92
C ARG A 567 3.27 18.46 -13.11
N TRP A 568 4.09 17.63 -13.76
CA TRP A 568 3.80 16.25 -14.11
C TRP A 568 4.91 15.32 -13.61
N ARG A 569 4.54 14.13 -13.15
CA ARG A 569 5.46 13.06 -12.74
C ARG A 569 5.03 11.74 -13.38
N ARG A 570 5.97 10.88 -13.74
CA ARG A 570 5.69 9.52 -14.23
C ARG A 570 5.20 8.56 -13.14
N CYS A 571 4.27 7.66 -13.50
CA CYS A 571 3.90 6.49 -12.71
C CYS A 571 4.91 5.33 -12.91
N GLY A 572 5.18 4.54 -11.85
CA GLY A 572 5.99 3.32 -11.95
C GLY A 572 5.47 2.37 -13.03
N PRO A 573 6.33 1.50 -13.63
CA PRO A 573 5.89 0.62 -14.71
C PRO A 573 4.75 -0.31 -14.26
N ARG A 574 3.55 -0.10 -14.82
CA ARG A 574 2.52 -1.15 -14.91
C ARG A 574 3.00 -2.18 -15.93
N SER A 575 3.05 -3.46 -15.58
CA SER A 575 3.13 -4.53 -16.58
C SER A 575 1.89 -4.41 -17.47
N SER A 576 2.09 -4.03 -18.73
CA SER A 576 0.99 -3.90 -19.69
C SER A 576 0.60 -5.28 -20.17
N ARG A 577 -0.69 -5.61 -19.96
CA ARG A 577 -1.35 -6.79 -20.51
C ARG A 577 -1.14 -6.85 -22.03
N SER A 578 -0.71 -8.01 -22.50
CA SER A 578 -0.60 -8.37 -23.91
C SER A 578 -1.93 -8.17 -24.65
N ALA A 579 -1.91 -7.42 -25.75
CA ALA A 579 -2.98 -7.43 -26.73
C ALA A 579 -3.14 -8.83 -27.35
N PRO A 580 -4.37 -9.28 -27.70
CA PRO A 580 -4.56 -10.55 -28.39
C PRO A 580 -4.03 -10.47 -29.83
N PRO A 581 -3.46 -11.54 -30.40
CA PRO A 581 -2.97 -11.52 -31.77
C PRO A 581 -4.15 -11.46 -32.75
N PRO A 582 -4.01 -10.77 -33.91
CA PRO A 582 -5.05 -10.72 -34.91
C PRO A 582 -5.25 -12.09 -35.57
N THR A 583 -6.51 -12.49 -35.69
CA THR A 583 -6.98 -13.65 -36.43
C THR A 583 -6.75 -13.50 -37.94
N GLY A 584 -6.12 -14.50 -38.55
CA GLY A 584 -6.42 -14.94 -39.91
C GLY A 584 -5.39 -14.63 -41.00
N ALA A 585 -4.57 -15.63 -41.33
CA ALA A 585 -4.21 -15.99 -42.71
C ALA A 585 -3.62 -17.41 -42.75
N SER A 586 -4.17 -18.22 -43.65
CA SER A 586 -3.93 -19.66 -43.84
C SER A 586 -2.76 -19.99 -44.78
N CYS A 587 -2.21 -21.21 -44.59
CA CYS A 587 -1.44 -22.11 -45.50
C CYS A 587 0.11 -22.03 -45.51
N PRO A 588 0.85 -23.12 -45.87
CA PRO A 588 0.62 -24.58 -45.75
C PRO A 588 1.85 -25.33 -45.11
N PRO A 589 1.87 -26.68 -44.97
CA PRO A 589 2.81 -27.38 -44.09
C PRO A 589 4.08 -27.87 -44.80
N GLY A 590 5.18 -27.91 -44.06
CA GLY A 590 6.35 -28.73 -44.39
C GLY A 590 7.68 -28.06 -44.06
N ILE A 591 8.34 -28.54 -43.00
CA ILE A 591 9.76 -28.95 -42.96
C ILE A 591 10.15 -29.16 -41.49
N THR A 592 10.53 -30.41 -41.21
CA THR A 592 11.08 -30.95 -39.96
C THR A 592 12.57 -30.69 -39.84
N TRP A 593 13.04 -30.11 -38.74
CA TRP A 593 14.40 -30.21 -38.17
C TRP A 593 14.24 -29.98 -36.66
N GLY A 594 14.69 -30.78 -35.69
CA GLY A 594 15.77 -31.75 -35.61
C GLY A 594 16.46 -31.50 -34.26
N ARG A 595 16.03 -32.19 -33.20
CA ARG A 595 16.67 -32.10 -31.86
C ARG A 595 18.10 -32.63 -31.92
N PRO A 596 19.08 -32.03 -31.21
CA PRO A 596 20.24 -32.76 -30.73
C PRO A 596 20.05 -33.16 -29.26
N ASN A 597 20.18 -34.45 -29.05
CA ASN A 597 20.28 -35.16 -27.78
C ASN A 597 21.76 -35.16 -27.34
N ARG A 598 22.09 -34.77 -26.10
CA ARG A 598 23.28 -35.29 -25.39
C ARG A 598 23.04 -35.36 -23.88
N ARG A 599 22.93 -36.59 -23.39
CA ARG A 599 23.26 -37.02 -22.03
C ARG A 599 24.78 -36.93 -21.82
N ALA A 600 25.22 -36.49 -20.64
CA ALA A 600 25.87 -37.34 -19.62
C ALA A 600 26.46 -36.50 -18.46
N PRO A 601 26.55 -37.06 -17.23
CA PRO A 601 26.76 -36.35 -15.97
C PRO A 601 28.24 -36.35 -15.54
N LEU A 602 28.61 -35.45 -14.61
CA LEU A 602 29.89 -35.52 -13.91
C LEU A 602 29.65 -35.49 -12.40
N ALA A 603 30.25 -36.49 -11.75
CA ALA A 603 30.11 -36.89 -10.37
C ALA A 603 31.06 -36.13 -9.42
N ILE A 604 30.65 -36.14 -8.16
CA ILE A 604 31.36 -35.71 -6.95
C ILE A 604 32.51 -36.69 -6.62
N PRO A 605 33.62 -36.18 -6.06
CA PRO A 605 34.14 -36.68 -4.78
C PRO A 605 34.52 -35.49 -3.86
N GLY A 606 34.22 -35.39 -2.57
CA GLY A 606 34.18 -36.39 -1.53
C GLY A 606 35.57 -36.54 -0.91
N TRP A 607 36.03 -35.60 -0.07
CA TRP A 607 37.19 -35.77 0.82
C TRP A 607 36.95 -35.11 2.19
N THR A 608 37.08 -35.93 3.22
CA THR A 608 37.17 -35.62 4.65
C THR A 608 38.48 -34.91 5.00
N GLY A 609 38.41 -34.00 5.96
CA GLY A 609 39.51 -33.34 6.66
C GLY A 609 38.96 -32.38 7.69
#